data_AF-A0A2G2JYR3-F1
#
_entry.id   AF-A0A2G2JYR3-F1
#
_cell.length_a   1.000
_cell.length_b   1.000
_cell.length_c   1.000
_cell.angle_alpha   90.00
_cell.angle_beta   90.00
_cell.angle_gamma   90.00
#
_symmetry.space_group_name_H-M   'P 1'
#
loop_
_entity.id
_entity.type
_entity.pdbx_description
1 polymer ?
#
loop_
_entity_poly.entity_id
_entity_poly.type
_entity_poly.pdbx_seq_one_letter_code
_entity_poly.pdbx_strand_id
1 'polypeptide(L)'
;MIDKSLILNNIKGCYNIKRDTDFAEFLGIKKQTLSAWHSRNTFDIYILYSKCKKITPHYLFTGTGEMLLNEDRNEATENINSLKDYSPSEISVHIHNNKEDFDINPVYQLLRENDIKNGVIELMTKKLEEAQKKLNKKEIN
;
A
#
# COMPACT_ATOMS: atom_id res chain seq x y z
N MET A 1 1.55 -21.40 5.99
CA MET A 1 1.65 -20.33 7.00
C MET A 1 2.72 -19.35 6.52
N ILE A 2 2.50 -18.04 6.62
CA ILE A 2 3.47 -17.04 6.15
C ILE A 2 4.67 -17.00 7.11
N ASP A 3 5.89 -17.08 6.56
CA ASP A 3 7.13 -16.95 7.32
C ASP A 3 7.54 -15.47 7.42
N LYS A 4 7.14 -14.84 8.52
CA LYS A 4 7.42 -13.44 8.82
C LYS A 4 8.88 -13.20 9.21
N SER A 5 9.53 -14.20 9.79
CA SER A 5 10.96 -14.14 10.08
C SER A 5 11.78 -14.04 8.78
N LEU A 6 11.40 -14.82 7.76
CA LEU A 6 11.98 -14.73 6.43
C LEU A 6 11.74 -13.36 5.78
N ILE A 7 10.52 -12.82 5.87
CA ILE A 7 10.20 -11.46 5.38
C ILE A 7 11.13 -10.42 6.03
N LEU A 8 11.31 -10.45 7.35
CA LEU A 8 12.22 -9.53 8.06
C LEU A 8 13.66 -9.66 7.55
N ASN A 9 14.15 -10.88 7.32
CA ASN A 9 15.50 -11.10 6.80
C ASN A 9 15.68 -10.61 5.37
N ASN A 10 14.68 -10.81 4.51
CA ASN A 10 14.71 -10.32 3.14
C ASN A 10 14.71 -8.78 3.12
N ILE A 11 13.89 -8.14 3.96
CA ILE A 11 13.83 -6.68 4.08
C ILE A 11 15.18 -6.15 4.57
N LYS A 12 15.73 -6.77 5.61
CA LYS A 12 17.05 -6.42 6.14
C LYS A 12 18.13 -6.48 5.04
N GLY A 13 18.11 -7.52 4.21
CA GLY A 13 19.01 -7.68 3.06
C GLY A 13 18.81 -6.62 1.99
N CYS A 14 17.57 -6.24 1.66
CA CYS A 14 17.26 -5.18 0.71
C CYS A 14 17.87 -3.82 1.10
N TYR A 15 17.87 -3.48 2.39
CA TYR A 15 18.50 -2.25 2.89
C TYR A 15 20.02 -2.40 3.09
N ASN A 16 20.60 -3.53 2.67
CA ASN A 16 22.02 -3.86 2.84
C ASN A 16 22.48 -3.80 4.31
N ILE A 17 21.56 -4.08 5.25
CA ILE A 17 21.84 -4.09 6.68
C ILE A 17 22.27 -5.50 7.06
N LYS A 18 23.43 -5.65 7.72
CA LYS A 18 23.96 -6.97 8.08
C LYS A 18 23.58 -7.42 9.48
N ARG A 19 23.57 -6.48 10.44
CA ARG A 19 23.38 -6.79 11.86
C ARG A 19 21.95 -6.49 12.29
N ASP A 20 21.37 -7.38 13.07
CA ASP A 20 20.02 -7.18 13.64
C ASP A 20 19.96 -5.95 14.56
N THR A 21 21.09 -5.58 15.16
CA THR A 21 21.23 -4.36 15.93
C THR A 21 20.92 -3.12 15.12
N ASP A 22 21.49 -3.06 13.92
CA ASP A 22 21.38 -1.92 13.02
C ASP A 22 20.00 -1.91 12.38
N PHE A 23 19.42 -3.09 12.13
CA PHE A 23 18.06 -3.19 11.62
C PHE A 23 17.03 -2.75 12.66
N ALA A 24 17.20 -3.11 13.94
CA ALA A 24 16.36 -2.62 15.02
C ALA A 24 16.44 -1.09 15.16
N GLU A 25 17.65 -0.53 15.07
CA GLU A 25 17.88 0.93 15.10
C GLU A 25 17.23 1.62 13.89
N PHE A 26 17.36 1.07 12.68
CA PHE A 26 16.69 1.55 11.47
C PHE A 26 15.16 1.58 11.62
N LEU A 27 14.59 0.53 12.20
CA LEU A 27 13.15 0.43 12.45
C LEU A 27 12.68 1.33 13.61
N GLY A 28 13.60 1.86 14.43
CA GLY A 28 13.27 2.65 15.62
C GLY A 28 12.73 1.80 16.77
N ILE A 29 13.11 0.53 16.86
CA ILE A 29 12.69 -0.41 17.91
C ILE A 29 13.88 -0.91 18.74
N LYS A 30 13.61 -1.47 19.92
CA LYS A 30 14.65 -2.11 20.74
C LYS A 30 15.08 -3.45 20.12
N LYS A 31 16.35 -3.83 20.29
CA LYS A 31 16.91 -5.13 19.85
C LYS A 31 16.11 -6.33 20.37
N GLN A 32 15.66 -6.24 21.62
CA GLN A 32 14.81 -7.26 22.25
C GLN A 32 13.46 -7.42 21.52
N THR A 33 12.89 -6.32 21.03
CA THR A 33 11.64 -6.33 20.25
C THR A 33 11.84 -7.06 18.94
N LEU A 34 12.92 -6.77 18.20
CA LEU A 34 13.24 -7.46 16.95
C LEU A 34 13.49 -8.96 17.17
N SER A 35 14.21 -9.33 18.23
CA SER A 35 14.41 -10.74 18.59
C SER A 35 13.07 -11.46 18.87
N ALA A 36 12.17 -10.83 19.63
CA ALA A 36 10.84 -11.38 19.89
C ALA A 36 9.99 -11.50 18.62
N TRP A 37 10.12 -10.59 17.66
CA TRP A 37 9.46 -10.65 16.36
C TRP A 37 9.88 -11.90 15.57
N HIS A 38 11.19 -12.17 15.49
CA HIS A 38 11.69 -13.40 14.86
C HIS A 38 11.19 -14.66 15.57
N SER A 39 11.33 -14.75 16.90
CA SER A 39 10.94 -15.96 17.65
C SER A 39 9.43 -16.24 17.62
N ARG A 40 8.60 -15.19 17.59
CA ARG A 40 7.13 -15.32 17.57
C ARG A 40 6.56 -15.31 16.16
N ASN A 41 7.42 -15.26 15.12
CA ASN A 41 7.01 -15.14 13.73
C ASN A 41 5.97 -14.02 13.53
N THR A 42 6.29 -12.81 14.01
CA THR A 42 5.41 -11.63 14.01
C THR A 42 6.20 -10.36 13.72
N PHE A 43 5.53 -9.29 13.34
CA PHE A 43 6.08 -7.94 13.26
C PHE A 43 4.94 -6.93 13.28
N ASP A 44 5.28 -5.68 13.58
CA ASP A 44 4.36 -4.57 13.39
C ASP A 44 4.41 -4.08 11.94
N ILE A 45 3.31 -4.29 11.21
CA ILE A 45 3.16 -3.90 9.81
C ILE A 45 3.26 -2.38 9.63
N TYR A 46 2.79 -1.58 10.59
CA TYR A 46 2.85 -0.12 10.50
C TYR A 46 4.29 0.38 10.62
N ILE A 47 5.10 -0.25 11.47
CA ILE A 47 6.53 0.07 11.57
C ILE A 47 7.23 -0.25 10.25
N LEU A 48 7.02 -1.46 9.70
CA LEU A 48 7.62 -1.82 8.41
C LEU A 48 7.14 -0.90 7.27
N TYR A 49 5.85 -0.64 7.15
CA TYR A 49 5.29 0.26 6.14
C TYR A 49 5.80 1.71 6.27
N SER A 50 6.04 2.17 7.50
CA SER A 50 6.54 3.52 7.74
C SER A 50 8.04 3.66 7.45
N LYS A 51 8.86 2.65 7.76
CA LYS A 51 10.32 2.71 7.64
C LYS A 51 10.85 2.13 6.32
N CYS A 52 10.23 1.08 5.81
CA CYS A 52 10.69 0.34 4.64
C CYS A 52 10.05 0.87 3.35
N LYS A 53 10.31 2.13 3.00
CA LYS A 53 9.68 2.82 1.85
C LYS A 53 9.92 2.20 0.48
N LYS A 54 10.96 1.39 0.32
CA LYS A 54 11.25 0.65 -0.92
C LYS A 54 10.45 -0.65 -1.07
N ILE A 55 9.72 -1.09 -0.04
CA ILE A 55 9.07 -2.40 -0.03
C ILE A 55 7.60 -2.29 -0.40
N THR A 56 7.11 -3.19 -1.25
CA THR A 56 5.69 -3.18 -1.63
C THR A 56 4.80 -3.59 -0.46
N PRO A 57 3.62 -2.96 -0.29
CA PRO A 57 2.67 -3.36 0.74
C PRO A 57 2.25 -4.83 0.56
N HIS A 58 2.04 -5.26 -0.68
CA HIS A 58 1.66 -6.63 -1.00
C HIS A 58 2.64 -7.64 -0.39
N TYR A 59 3.95 -7.45 -0.62
CA TYR A 59 4.99 -8.31 -0.08
C TYR A 59 4.99 -8.36 1.46
N LEU A 60 4.71 -7.25 2.14
CA LEU A 60 4.62 -7.21 3.60
C LEU A 60 3.44 -8.04 4.14
N PHE A 61 2.32 -8.11 3.41
CA PHE A 61 1.14 -8.85 3.85
C PHE A 61 1.20 -10.34 3.48
N THR A 62 1.74 -10.67 2.31
CA THR A 62 1.69 -12.03 1.75
C THR A 62 3.01 -12.79 1.87
N GLY A 63 4.15 -12.07 1.94
CA GLY A 63 5.48 -12.65 1.84
C GLY A 63 5.86 -13.14 0.43
N THR A 64 5.02 -12.83 -0.58
CA THR A 64 5.19 -13.27 -1.96
C THR A 64 5.03 -12.09 -2.93
N GLY A 65 5.40 -12.31 -4.20
CA GLY A 65 5.33 -11.28 -5.24
C GLY A 65 6.52 -10.34 -5.25
N GLU A 66 6.37 -9.20 -5.94
CA GLU A 66 7.43 -8.19 -6.07
C GLU A 66 7.71 -7.54 -4.72
N MET A 67 8.96 -7.66 -4.28
CA MET A 67 9.39 -7.12 -3.00
C MET A 67 9.65 -5.61 -3.07
N LEU A 68 10.26 -5.14 -4.15
CA LEU A 68 10.66 -3.75 -4.31
C LEU A 68 9.58 -2.97 -5.07
N LEU A 69 9.36 -1.73 -4.66
CA LEU A 69 8.70 -0.76 -5.51
C LEU A 69 9.67 -0.38 -6.62
N ASN A 70 9.29 -0.59 -7.89
CA ASN A 70 10.09 -0.15 -9.03
C ASN A 70 10.32 1.37 -8.91
N GLU A 71 11.59 1.79 -8.89
CA GLU A 71 11.95 3.20 -8.71
C GLU A 71 11.38 4.08 -9.84
N ASP A 72 11.12 3.50 -11.02
CA ASP A 72 10.45 4.13 -12.17
C ASP A 72 8.97 4.49 -11.92
N ARG A 73 8.30 3.89 -10.91
CA ARG A 73 6.91 4.27 -10.59
C ARG A 73 6.80 5.59 -9.83
N ASN A 74 7.88 6.14 -9.30
CA ASN A 74 7.85 7.47 -8.66
C ASN A 74 7.70 8.58 -9.71
N GLU A 75 8.23 8.40 -10.93
CA GLU A 75 7.94 9.30 -12.07
C GLU A 75 6.48 9.23 -12.50
N ALA A 76 5.79 8.09 -12.37
CA ALA A 76 4.37 7.98 -12.70
C ALA A 76 3.50 8.87 -11.79
N THR A 77 3.85 9.00 -10.50
CA THR A 77 3.15 9.89 -9.57
C THR A 77 3.40 11.38 -9.80
N GLU A 78 4.58 11.77 -10.28
CA GLU A 78 4.85 13.15 -10.73
C GLU A 78 4.14 13.47 -12.04
N ASN A 79 4.10 12.51 -12.97
CA ASN A 79 3.35 12.63 -14.23
C ASN A 79 1.82 12.70 -14.01
N ILE A 80 1.25 12.00 -13.02
CA ILE A 80 -0.19 12.11 -12.69
C ILE A 80 -0.56 13.51 -12.17
N ASN A 81 0.34 14.20 -11.45
CA ASN A 81 0.09 15.57 -11.02
C ASN A 81 0.06 16.57 -12.18
N SER A 82 0.78 16.29 -13.28
CA SER A 82 0.69 17.06 -14.53
C SER A 82 -0.58 16.79 -15.33
N LEU A 83 -1.33 15.72 -15.02
CA LEU A 83 -2.55 15.31 -15.74
C LEU A 83 -3.84 15.81 -15.08
N LYS A 84 -3.74 16.50 -13.93
CA LYS A 84 -4.90 17.04 -13.19
C LYS A 84 -5.64 18.15 -13.93
N ASP A 85 -5.01 18.77 -14.92
CA ASP A 85 -5.57 19.86 -15.72
C ASP A 85 -6.22 19.39 -17.03
N TYR A 86 -6.17 18.08 -17.35
CA TYR A 86 -6.73 17.53 -18.59
C TYR A 86 -8.11 16.91 -18.37
N SER A 87 -9.01 17.08 -19.34
CA SER A 87 -10.35 16.49 -19.33
C SER A 87 -10.29 14.96 -19.50
N PRO A 88 -11.19 14.17 -18.87
CA PRO A 88 -11.21 12.70 -18.98
C PRO A 88 -11.22 12.15 -20.42
N SER A 89 -11.76 12.91 -21.38
CA SER A 89 -11.77 12.55 -22.81
C SER A 89 -10.41 12.70 -23.50
N GLU A 90 -9.55 13.60 -23.01
CA GLU A 90 -8.24 13.89 -23.61
C GLU A 90 -7.17 12.87 -23.20
N ILE A 91 -7.34 12.28 -22.01
CA ILE A 91 -6.51 11.22 -21.47
C ILE A 91 -6.64 9.94 -22.33
N SER A 92 -7.84 9.64 -22.82
CA SER A 92 -8.11 8.46 -23.66
C SER A 92 -7.38 8.47 -25.01
N VAL A 93 -7.05 9.66 -25.54
CA VAL A 93 -6.40 9.80 -26.86
C VAL A 93 -4.89 9.57 -26.78
N HIS A 94 -4.25 9.99 -25.68
CA HIS A 94 -2.80 9.82 -25.49
C HIS A 94 -2.40 8.35 -25.26
N ILE A 95 -3.29 7.55 -24.70
CA ILE A 95 -3.03 6.14 -24.38
C ILE A 95 -3.08 5.23 -25.63
N HIS A 96 -3.79 5.61 -26.69
CA HIS A 96 -4.09 4.70 -27.81
C HIS A 96 -2.97 4.59 -28.87
N ASN A 97 -2.00 5.51 -28.88
CA ASN A 97 -1.01 5.64 -29.96
C ASN A 97 0.41 5.12 -29.66
N ASN A 98 0.70 4.66 -28.43
CA ASN A 98 2.02 4.11 -28.06
C ASN A 98 1.89 2.65 -27.63
N LYS A 99 1.73 1.74 -28.60
CA LYS A 99 1.44 0.32 -28.35
C LYS A 99 2.64 -0.58 -28.02
N GLU A 100 3.86 -0.08 -27.88
CA GLU A 100 5.03 -0.96 -27.68
C GLU A 100 5.91 -0.74 -26.44
N ASP A 101 5.80 0.32 -25.63
CA ASP A 101 6.77 0.52 -24.52
C ASP A 101 6.22 1.18 -23.23
N PHE A 102 4.98 0.91 -22.80
CA PHE A 102 4.54 1.38 -21.47
C PHE A 102 3.82 0.28 -20.69
N ASP A 103 4.39 -0.08 -19.54
CA ASP A 103 3.83 -1.06 -18.61
C ASP A 103 2.45 -0.59 -18.14
N ILE A 104 1.38 -1.17 -18.71
CA ILE A 104 -0.03 -0.78 -18.52
C ILE A 104 -0.56 -1.24 -17.14
N ASN A 105 0.25 -1.98 -16.37
CA ASN A 105 -0.10 -2.58 -15.10
C ASN A 105 -0.46 -1.57 -13.97
N PRO A 106 0.21 -0.40 -13.81
CA PRO A 106 -0.11 0.55 -12.76
C PRO A 106 -1.49 1.19 -12.90
N VAL A 107 -1.93 1.48 -14.13
CA VAL A 107 -3.24 2.14 -14.38
C VAL A 107 -4.38 1.19 -14.01
N TYR A 108 -4.29 -0.09 -14.40
CA TYR A 108 -5.29 -1.08 -14.01
C TYR A 108 -5.31 -1.33 -12.50
N GLN A 109 -4.17 -1.28 -11.84
CA GLN A 109 -4.09 -1.43 -10.39
C GLN A 109 -4.71 -0.24 -9.66
N LEU A 110 -4.46 0.99 -10.13
CA LEU A 110 -5.10 2.20 -9.61
C LEU A 110 -6.61 2.23 -9.86
N LEU A 111 -7.08 1.81 -11.04
CA LEU A 111 -8.51 1.72 -11.33
C LEU A 111 -9.20 0.72 -10.39
N ARG A 112 -8.61 -0.48 -10.22
CA ARG A 112 -9.12 -1.48 -9.28
C ARG A 112 -9.16 -0.95 -7.84
N GLU A 113 -8.12 -0.26 -7.40
CA GLU A 113 -8.09 0.35 -6.06
C GLU A 113 -9.14 1.44 -5.89
N ASN A 114 -9.37 2.28 -6.90
CA ASN A 114 -10.39 3.32 -6.87
C ASN A 114 -11.80 2.72 -6.85
N ASP A 115 -12.07 1.67 -7.62
CA ASP A 115 -13.37 0.99 -7.60
C ASP A 115 -13.67 0.35 -6.24
N ILE A 116 -12.66 -0.29 -5.63
CA ILE A 116 -12.78 -0.84 -4.27
C ILE A 116 -13.04 0.28 -3.25
N LYS A 117 -12.28 1.38 -3.31
CA LYS A 117 -12.47 2.53 -2.42
C LYS A 117 -13.87 3.14 -2.58
N ASN A 118 -14.35 3.29 -3.81
CA ASN A 118 -15.67 3.82 -4.12
C ASN A 118 -16.79 2.93 -3.57
N GLY A 119 -16.69 1.61 -3.74
CA GLY A 119 -17.66 0.67 -3.18
C GLY A 119 -17.69 0.69 -1.63
N VAL A 120 -16.53 0.87 -1.00
CA VAL A 120 -16.45 1.04 0.46
C VAL A 120 -17.09 2.35 0.92
N ILE A 121 -16.85 3.45 0.20
CA ILE A 121 -17.47 4.76 0.47
C ILE A 121 -19.00 4.65 0.37
N GLU A 122 -19.53 4.03 -0.69
CA GLU A 122 -20.97 3.83 -0.87
C GLU A 122 -21.59 3.06 0.31
N LEU A 123 -20.92 2.00 0.76
CA LEU A 123 -21.37 1.21 1.91
C LEU A 123 -21.36 2.02 3.21
N MET A 124 -20.35 2.86 3.44
CA MET A 124 -20.29 3.73 4.63
C MET A 124 -21.40 4.78 4.60
N THR A 125 -21.64 5.40 3.44
CA THR A 125 -22.70 6.39 3.26
C THR A 125 -24.07 5.79 3.55
N LYS A 126 -24.35 4.59 3.01
CA LYS A 126 -25.60 3.88 3.28
C LYS A 126 -25.79 3.57 4.77
N LYS A 127 -24.74 3.13 5.46
CA LYS A 127 -24.79 2.88 6.91
C LYS A 127 -25.02 4.17 7.71
N LEU A 128 -24.43 5.29 7.28
CA LEU A 128 -24.63 6.59 7.89
C LEU A 128 -26.09 7.05 7.76
N GLU A 129 -26.68 6.90 6.58
CA GLU A 129 -28.10 7.23 6.32
C GLU A 129 -29.06 6.38 7.15
N GLU A 130 -28.79 5.07 7.26
CA GLU A 130 -29.58 4.17 8.11
C GLU A 130 -29.47 4.53 9.59
N ALA A 131 -28.29 4.93 10.06
CA ALA A 131 -28.07 5.39 11.43
C ALA A 131 -28.83 6.71 11.69
N GLN A 132 -28.77 7.65 10.75
CA GLN A 132 -29.49 8.92 10.84
C GLN A 132 -31.01 8.71 10.86
N LYS A 133 -31.54 7.81 10.01
CA LYS A 133 -32.96 7.44 10.03
C LYS A 133 -33.40 6.84 11.38
N LYS A 134 -32.56 6.02 12.00
CA LYS A 134 -32.85 5.44 13.32
C LYS A 134 -32.82 6.48 14.44
N LEU A 135 -31.94 7.48 14.34
CA LEU A 135 -31.86 8.60 15.28
C LEU A 135 -33.11 9.48 15.17
N ASN A 136 -33.47 9.91 13.97
CA ASN A 136 -34.64 10.78 13.74
C ASN A 136 -35.97 10.09 14.10
N LYS A 137 -36.04 8.75 14.03
CA LYS A 137 -37.23 7.99 14.45
C LYS A 137 -37.35 7.82 15.97
N LYS A 138 -36.27 8.04 16.73
CA LYS A 138 -36.27 8.03 18.20
C LYS A 138 -36.70 9.36 18.83
N GLU A 139 -36.66 10.46 18.09
CA GLU A 139 -37.04 11.80 18.58
C GLU A 139 -38.53 12.11 18.41
N ILE A 140 -39.30 11.22 17.76
CA ILE A 140 -40.73 11.42 17.43
C ILE A 140 -41.65 10.49 18.29
N ASN A 141 -41.08 9.68 19.19
CA ASN A 141 -41.80 8.85 20.18
C ASN A 141 -41.40 9.27 21.60
#